data_AF-A0AA35QFR9-F1
#
_entry.id   AF-A0AA35QFR9-F1
#
_cell.length_a   1.000
_cell.length_b   1.000
_cell.length_c   1.000
_cell.angle_alpha   90.00
_cell.angle_beta   90.00
_cell.angle_gamma   90.00
#
_symmetry.space_group_name_H-M   'P 1'
#
loop_
_entity.id
_entity.type
_entity.pdbx_description
1 polymer ?
#
loop_
_entity_poly.entity_id
_entity_poly.type
_entity_poly.pdbx_seq_one_letter_code
_entity_poly.pdbx_strand_id
1 'polypeptide(L)'
;MSPHVTDDVPSSYRPVSNGVNGHTHHPTTAVVDGPINGTTNGNGVHHHKQKRQHRERSKHLVASDPASEHDLICVGFGPASLAIAVALHDAIEAGQRFRPDGSPPRVLFIEKQQTFEWHAGMLLPGAKMQISFIKDLATLRDPRSEFTFLNYVHRQGRLVDFTNLGTFLPAREEYEDYLRWAASFFEPLVQYSHEVVAVTPEKRARSSNAVQTFKVEARNGQTGQTHFFHGRNVIFATGGQPSLPKSFPQKNPRVIHSSQYAKVVPHLLPKSSAPYRVAVIGAGQSAAEIFNNVQTLYPNSETWLVMRQEFLRPSDDSPFVNQVFNPEYVDEVFPRAAKHRNEFLYDARATNYGVVRLELIEHLYEKMYNQKRELGPNEQRWPHRVLGGRQISSMETRGDGGIELKVQRLADVLAEGSSAEEEVFHADLVIAATGYQRMSHVEMLKGAYDLLPRAQPSKIQEFKKGIQGWNVETEQGERNISVGRDYKVQFAPGAIAEGSGIWLQGCCEGTHGLSDTLLSVLATRSGEMVEHIFGKQ
;
A
#
# COMPACT_ATOMS: atom_id res chain seq x y z
N MET A 1 27.31 -32.71 -32.75
CA MET A 1 28.05 -33.43 -33.82
C MET A 1 27.02 -34.02 -34.76
N SER A 2 27.11 -33.70 -36.05
CA SER A 2 26.22 -34.22 -37.11
C SER A 2 26.69 -35.63 -37.57
N PRO A 3 25.99 -36.26 -38.52
CA PRO A 3 26.30 -36.01 -39.93
C PRO A 3 25.09 -35.67 -40.84
N HIS A 4 25.39 -35.02 -41.96
CA HIS A 4 24.50 -34.72 -43.10
C HIS A 4 24.74 -35.69 -44.29
N VAL A 5 24.04 -35.42 -45.41
CA VAL A 5 24.27 -35.79 -46.85
C VAL A 5 23.39 -36.92 -47.39
N THR A 6 22.57 -36.77 -48.45
CA THR A 6 22.02 -35.58 -49.18
C THR A 6 20.73 -35.96 -49.96
N ASP A 7 19.91 -34.94 -50.24
CA ASP A 7 19.13 -34.62 -51.47
C ASP A 7 18.71 -35.70 -52.49
N ASP A 8 17.42 -35.65 -52.91
CA ASP A 8 17.08 -35.28 -54.30
C ASP A 8 15.58 -34.87 -54.45
N VAL A 9 15.30 -33.85 -55.29
CA VAL A 9 13.94 -33.36 -55.64
C VAL A 9 13.94 -32.87 -57.09
N PRO A 10 12.91 -33.21 -57.90
CA PRO A 10 12.20 -32.12 -58.60
C PRO A 10 10.67 -32.30 -58.75
N SER A 11 9.96 -31.23 -58.36
CA SER A 11 8.70 -30.69 -58.93
C SER A 11 7.59 -31.61 -59.49
N SER A 12 6.36 -31.39 -59.02
CA SER A 12 5.28 -30.91 -59.91
C SER A 12 4.19 -30.16 -59.13
N TYR A 13 3.73 -29.04 -59.70
CA TYR A 13 2.71 -28.15 -59.12
C TYR A 13 1.37 -28.34 -59.85
N ARG A 14 0.25 -28.37 -59.10
CA ARG A 14 -1.08 -27.94 -59.59
C ARG A 14 -1.93 -27.39 -58.43
N PRO A 15 -2.26 -26.09 -58.43
CA PRO A 15 -3.30 -25.54 -57.56
C PRO A 15 -4.68 -25.65 -58.22
N VAL A 16 -5.75 -25.71 -57.42
CA VAL A 16 -7.14 -25.62 -57.89
C VAL A 16 -7.69 -24.23 -57.57
N SER A 17 -8.35 -23.62 -58.55
CA SER A 17 -8.93 -22.28 -58.51
C SER A 17 -10.33 -22.24 -57.89
N ASN A 18 -10.68 -21.08 -57.32
CA ASN A 18 -12.00 -20.42 -57.32
C ASN A 18 -11.88 -19.14 -56.47
N GLY A 19 -12.37 -17.96 -56.84
CA GLY A 19 -12.94 -17.48 -58.10
C GLY A 19 -12.95 -15.94 -58.07
N VAL A 20 -12.84 -15.29 -59.22
CA VAL A 20 -12.67 -13.82 -59.34
C VAL A 20 -14.01 -13.16 -59.62
N ASN A 21 -14.24 -11.95 -59.09
CA ASN A 21 -14.78 -10.82 -59.86
C ASN A 21 -14.62 -9.51 -59.09
N GLY A 22 -13.97 -8.54 -59.72
CA GLY A 22 -13.91 -7.14 -59.30
C GLY A 22 -13.98 -6.23 -60.53
N HIS A 23 -14.30 -4.96 -60.32
CA HIS A 23 -14.22 -3.91 -61.34
C HIS A 23 -13.83 -2.59 -60.65
N THR A 24 -12.57 -2.19 -60.73
CA THR A 24 -11.94 -1.29 -61.75
C THR A 24 -12.21 0.19 -61.53
N HIS A 25 -11.16 0.93 -61.15
CA HIS A 25 -11.08 2.40 -61.21
C HIS A 25 -10.89 2.90 -62.65
N HIS A 26 -11.34 4.13 -62.93
CA HIS A 26 -10.52 5.15 -63.58
C HIS A 26 -11.04 6.57 -63.23
N PRO A 27 -10.21 7.63 -63.31
CA PRO A 27 -10.52 8.95 -62.77
C PRO A 27 -11.01 9.95 -63.82
N THR A 28 -11.71 11.01 -63.39
CA THR A 28 -11.80 12.26 -64.18
C THR A 28 -11.94 13.49 -63.28
N THR A 29 -11.32 14.59 -63.72
CA THR A 29 -11.25 15.89 -63.05
C THR A 29 -12.48 16.77 -63.31
N ALA A 30 -12.89 17.55 -62.30
CA ALA A 30 -13.65 18.79 -62.49
C ALA A 30 -13.33 19.78 -61.35
N VAL A 31 -13.09 21.04 -61.72
CA VAL A 31 -12.74 22.16 -60.82
C VAL A 31 -13.90 23.15 -60.81
N VAL A 32 -14.36 23.61 -59.64
CA VAL A 32 -15.06 24.89 -59.42
C VAL A 32 -14.74 25.44 -58.02
N ASP A 33 -14.75 26.76 -57.86
CA ASP A 33 -14.11 27.56 -56.82
C ASP A 33 -14.86 27.77 -55.48
N GLY A 34 -14.08 27.77 -54.38
CA GLY A 34 -14.12 28.65 -53.18
C GLY A 34 -15.43 28.94 -52.37
N PRO A 35 -15.34 29.70 -51.25
CA PRO A 35 -14.16 30.24 -50.57
C PRO A 35 -14.03 29.82 -49.08
N ILE A 36 -13.03 30.39 -48.42
CA ILE A 36 -12.60 30.18 -47.02
C ILE A 36 -13.67 30.54 -45.98
N ASN A 37 -13.81 29.72 -44.93
CA ASN A 37 -14.07 30.21 -43.58
C ASN A 37 -13.56 29.23 -42.51
N GLY A 38 -12.81 29.75 -41.53
CA GLY A 38 -12.23 28.94 -40.46
C GLY A 38 -13.14 28.87 -39.24
N THR A 39 -13.28 27.67 -38.65
CA THR A 39 -13.87 27.48 -37.32
C THR A 39 -12.99 26.58 -36.47
N THR A 40 -12.63 27.08 -35.30
CA THR A 40 -11.84 26.40 -34.26
C THR A 40 -12.57 25.18 -33.71
N ASN A 41 -11.95 24.00 -33.78
CA ASN A 41 -12.42 22.82 -33.04
C ASN A 41 -12.08 22.97 -31.55
N GLY A 42 -13.04 23.47 -30.76
CA GLY A 42 -13.01 23.31 -29.32
C GLY A 42 -13.38 21.86 -28.96
N ASN A 43 -12.43 21.08 -28.46
CA ASN A 43 -12.70 19.74 -27.93
C ASN A 43 -13.54 19.86 -26.64
N GLY A 44 -14.86 19.80 -26.80
CA GLY A 44 -15.78 19.65 -25.68
C GLY A 44 -15.57 18.30 -25.00
N VAL A 45 -15.08 18.33 -23.75
CA VAL A 45 -14.98 17.13 -22.92
C VAL A 45 -16.40 16.64 -22.64
N HIS A 46 -16.75 15.47 -23.18
CA HIS A 46 -18.02 14.82 -22.87
C HIS A 46 -18.04 14.45 -21.38
N HIS A 47 -18.73 15.25 -20.57
CA HIS A 47 -19.13 14.84 -19.23
C HIS A 47 -20.01 13.58 -19.34
N HIS A 48 -19.41 12.43 -19.07
CA HIS A 48 -20.18 11.23 -18.77
C HIS A 48 -21.08 11.53 -17.57
N LYS A 49 -22.39 11.58 -17.82
CA LYS A 49 -23.40 11.63 -16.76
C LYS A 49 -23.14 10.47 -15.82
N GLN A 50 -22.90 10.75 -14.54
CA GLN A 50 -22.86 9.73 -13.49
C GLN A 50 -24.17 8.93 -13.59
N LYS A 51 -24.08 7.67 -14.03
CA LYS A 51 -25.18 6.71 -13.79
C LYS A 51 -25.38 6.69 -12.28
N ARG A 52 -26.63 6.78 -11.82
CA ARG A 52 -26.97 6.62 -10.41
C ARG A 52 -26.46 5.25 -9.97
N GLN A 53 -25.30 5.21 -9.32
CA GLN A 53 -24.86 4.03 -8.59
C GLN A 53 -25.96 3.75 -7.56
N HIS A 54 -26.61 2.60 -7.69
CA HIS A 54 -27.29 2.04 -6.53
C HIS A 54 -26.22 1.95 -5.45
N ARG A 55 -26.44 2.58 -4.29
CA ARG A 55 -25.63 2.32 -3.10
C ARG A 55 -25.86 0.86 -2.74
N GLU A 56 -25.01 -0.02 -3.25
CA GLU A 56 -24.95 -1.41 -2.83
C GLU A 56 -24.65 -1.39 -1.32
N ARG A 57 -25.41 -2.17 -0.56
CA ARG A 57 -25.33 -2.24 0.90
C ARG A 57 -25.26 -3.70 1.29
N SER A 58 -24.47 -4.00 2.31
CA SER A 58 -24.48 -5.30 2.95
C SER A 58 -25.91 -5.65 3.39
N LYS A 59 -26.43 -6.76 2.87
CA LYS A 59 -27.69 -7.39 3.27
C LYS A 59 -27.59 -8.08 4.64
N HIS A 60 -26.37 -8.27 5.15
CA HIS A 60 -26.06 -9.12 6.31
C HIS A 60 -25.49 -8.36 7.52
N LEU A 61 -24.80 -7.24 7.28
CA LEU A 61 -24.28 -6.37 8.35
C LEU A 61 -25.03 -5.03 8.34
N VAL A 62 -25.58 -4.65 9.49
CA VAL A 62 -26.43 -3.48 9.66
C VAL A 62 -25.80 -2.55 10.71
N ALA A 63 -25.90 -1.25 10.48
CA ALA A 63 -25.37 -0.25 11.41
C ALA A 63 -26.07 -0.32 12.78
N SER A 64 -25.28 -0.28 13.84
CA SER A 64 -25.75 -0.08 15.21
C SER A 64 -25.62 1.39 15.61
N ASP A 65 -26.29 1.79 16.69
CA ASP A 65 -26.06 3.11 17.30
C ASP A 65 -24.58 3.20 17.72
N PRO A 66 -23.80 4.20 17.25
CA PRO A 66 -22.40 4.36 17.62
C PRO A 66 -22.18 4.55 19.13
N ALA A 67 -23.19 4.95 19.90
CA ALA A 67 -23.13 5.03 21.36
C ALA A 67 -23.34 3.68 22.07
N SER A 68 -23.75 2.64 21.35
CA SER A 68 -23.94 1.29 21.92
C SER A 68 -22.61 0.55 22.14
N GLU A 69 -22.61 -0.46 23.01
CA GLU A 69 -21.48 -1.40 23.09
C GLU A 69 -21.44 -2.25 21.82
N HIS A 70 -20.29 -2.29 21.16
CA HIS A 70 -20.06 -3.07 19.94
C HIS A 70 -19.44 -4.43 20.28
N ASP A 71 -19.76 -5.42 19.45
CA ASP A 71 -19.16 -6.75 19.57
C ASP A 71 -17.74 -6.73 18.98
N LEU A 72 -17.48 -5.83 18.00
CA LEU A 72 -16.17 -5.54 17.41
C LEU A 72 -16.04 -4.06 16.98
N ILE A 73 -14.92 -3.40 17.31
CA ILE A 73 -14.49 -2.12 16.74
C ILE A 73 -13.19 -2.31 15.95
N CYS A 74 -13.15 -1.80 14.72
CA CYS A 74 -11.98 -1.82 13.84
C CYS A 74 -11.41 -0.39 13.69
N VAL A 75 -10.16 -0.20 14.10
CA VAL A 75 -9.42 1.06 14.01
C VAL A 75 -8.69 1.14 12.68
N GLY A 76 -9.16 2.03 11.79
CA GLY A 76 -8.80 2.13 10.38
C GLY A 76 -9.76 1.34 9.49
N PHE A 77 -10.10 1.89 8.32
CA PHE A 77 -10.91 1.22 7.28
C PHE A 77 -10.15 1.11 5.95
N GLY A 78 -8.87 0.74 6.03
CA GLY A 78 -8.10 0.27 4.88
C GLY A 78 -8.37 -1.20 4.53
N PRO A 79 -7.64 -1.78 3.55
CA PRO A 79 -7.89 -3.13 3.03
C PRO A 79 -7.97 -4.24 4.09
N ALA A 80 -7.21 -4.17 5.19
CA ALA A 80 -7.25 -5.18 6.24
C ALA A 80 -8.59 -5.23 6.98
N SER A 81 -9.13 -4.08 7.41
CA SER A 81 -10.47 -4.00 8.01
C SER A 81 -11.58 -4.28 7.01
N LEU A 82 -11.40 -3.84 5.75
CA LEU A 82 -12.35 -4.11 4.68
C LEU A 82 -12.44 -5.62 4.40
N ALA A 83 -11.32 -6.35 4.37
CA ALA A 83 -11.32 -7.80 4.27
C ALA A 83 -12.07 -8.48 5.43
N ILE A 84 -11.96 -7.96 6.66
CA ILE A 84 -12.74 -8.45 7.82
C ILE A 84 -14.25 -8.19 7.62
N ALA A 85 -14.64 -7.03 7.08
CA ALA A 85 -16.05 -6.75 6.75
C ALA A 85 -16.60 -7.72 5.69
N VAL A 86 -15.79 -8.01 4.67
CA VAL A 86 -16.09 -9.00 3.61
C VAL A 86 -16.18 -10.42 4.17
N ALA A 87 -15.24 -10.86 5.01
CA ALA A 87 -15.26 -12.18 5.63
C ALA A 87 -16.47 -12.37 6.56
N LEU A 88 -16.86 -11.33 7.32
CA LEU A 88 -18.09 -11.33 8.12
C LEU A 88 -19.34 -11.42 7.25
N HIS A 89 -19.40 -10.69 6.13
CA HIS A 89 -20.51 -10.78 5.18
C HIS A 89 -20.66 -12.21 4.65
N ASP A 90 -19.59 -12.76 4.08
CA ASP A 90 -19.58 -14.09 3.46
C ASP A 90 -19.94 -15.18 4.49
N ALA A 91 -19.45 -15.06 5.73
CA ALA A 91 -19.76 -16.00 6.80
C ALA A 91 -21.25 -16.00 7.18
N ILE A 92 -21.88 -14.83 7.28
CA ILE A 92 -23.32 -14.72 7.56
C ILE A 92 -24.15 -15.21 6.37
N GLU A 93 -23.71 -14.94 5.14
CA GLU A 93 -24.31 -15.48 3.91
C GLU A 93 -24.27 -17.02 3.88
N ALA A 94 -23.12 -17.60 4.26
CA ALA A 94 -22.93 -19.04 4.40
C ALA A 94 -23.72 -19.66 5.58
N GLY A 95 -24.48 -18.85 6.33
CA GLY A 95 -25.38 -19.31 7.38
C GLY A 95 -24.81 -19.27 8.80
N GLN A 96 -23.59 -18.75 9.01
CA GLN A 96 -23.04 -18.61 10.36
C GLN A 96 -23.87 -17.62 11.20
N ARG A 97 -23.86 -17.82 12.52
CA ARG A 97 -24.55 -16.97 13.51
C ARG A 97 -23.58 -16.68 14.64
N PHE A 98 -23.31 -15.40 14.87
CA PHE A 98 -22.29 -14.93 15.83
C PHE A 98 -22.87 -14.41 17.14
N ARG A 99 -24.20 -14.39 17.27
CA ARG A 99 -24.92 -13.97 18.48
C ARG A 99 -26.00 -15.01 18.83
N PRO A 100 -26.26 -15.30 20.12
CA PRO A 100 -27.26 -16.29 20.52
C PRO A 100 -28.70 -15.97 20.08
N ASP A 101 -29.00 -14.68 19.88
CA ASP A 101 -30.28 -14.18 19.36
C ASP A 101 -30.44 -14.34 17.83
N GLY A 102 -29.42 -14.85 17.14
CA GLY A 102 -29.38 -15.02 15.69
C GLY A 102 -29.18 -13.73 14.89
N SER A 103 -29.02 -12.58 15.55
CA SER A 103 -28.75 -11.30 14.90
C SER A 103 -27.28 -11.16 14.46
N PRO A 104 -26.97 -10.29 13.48
CA PRO A 104 -25.59 -10.05 13.08
C PRO A 104 -24.80 -9.31 14.17
N PRO A 105 -23.47 -9.51 14.25
CA PRO A 105 -22.62 -8.84 15.22
C PRO A 105 -22.64 -7.33 15.00
N ARG A 106 -22.62 -6.57 16.10
CA ARG A 106 -22.51 -5.10 16.07
C ARG A 106 -21.06 -4.73 15.81
N VAL A 107 -20.79 -4.28 14.59
CA VAL A 107 -19.45 -3.95 14.11
C VAL A 107 -19.37 -2.48 13.73
N LEU A 108 -18.32 -1.80 14.20
CA LEU A 108 -18.00 -0.40 13.89
C LEU A 108 -16.60 -0.30 13.29
N PHE A 109 -16.46 0.47 12.21
CA PHE A 109 -15.17 0.85 11.65
C PHE A 109 -14.94 2.33 11.87
N ILE A 110 -13.73 2.74 12.25
CA ILE A 110 -13.40 4.15 12.53
C ILE A 110 -12.22 4.55 11.64
N GLU A 111 -12.42 5.50 10.73
CA GLU A 111 -11.44 5.89 9.71
C GLU A 111 -11.21 7.41 9.73
N LYS A 112 -9.95 7.83 9.66
CA LYS A 112 -9.57 9.25 9.74
C LYS A 112 -9.73 10.00 8.42
N GLN A 113 -9.67 9.29 7.29
CA GLN A 113 -9.97 9.85 5.98
C GLN A 113 -11.48 10.17 5.87
N GLN A 114 -11.85 11.13 5.01
CA GLN A 114 -13.25 11.56 4.86
C GLN A 114 -14.10 10.56 4.07
N THR A 115 -13.44 9.72 3.26
CA THR A 115 -14.01 8.67 2.42
C THR A 115 -13.01 7.51 2.33
N PHE A 116 -13.42 6.36 1.80
CA PHE A 116 -12.48 5.31 1.45
C PHE A 116 -11.50 5.79 0.36
N GLU A 117 -10.21 5.66 0.64
CA GLU A 117 -9.12 5.90 -0.30
C GLU A 117 -7.94 4.99 0.06
N TRP A 118 -7.40 4.26 -0.92
CA TRP A 118 -6.22 3.40 -0.72
C TRP A 118 -4.97 4.02 -1.34
N HIS A 119 -4.03 4.44 -0.48
CA HIS A 119 -2.76 5.08 -0.88
C HIS A 119 -2.90 6.22 -1.90
N ALA A 120 -3.94 7.05 -1.80
CA ALA A 120 -4.26 8.09 -2.79
C ALA A 120 -3.10 9.03 -3.18
N GLY A 121 -2.16 9.32 -2.28
CA GLY A 121 -0.95 10.09 -2.61
C GLY A 121 0.05 9.38 -3.55
N MET A 122 -0.14 8.10 -3.82
CA MET A 122 0.68 7.22 -4.70
C MET A 122 -0.16 6.54 -5.80
N LEU A 123 -1.36 7.06 -6.10
CA LEU A 123 -2.12 6.71 -7.30
C LEU A 123 -1.53 7.50 -8.48
N LEU A 124 -0.44 6.98 -9.04
CA LEU A 124 0.29 7.62 -10.13
C LEU A 124 -0.17 7.06 -11.48
N PRO A 125 -0.34 7.90 -12.52
CA PRO A 125 -0.67 7.43 -13.86
C PRO A 125 0.29 6.32 -14.33
N GLY A 126 -0.27 5.21 -14.81
CA GLY A 126 0.48 4.04 -15.26
C GLY A 126 1.05 3.14 -14.16
N ALA A 127 0.84 3.45 -12.87
CA ALA A 127 1.26 2.57 -11.78
C ALA A 127 0.41 1.29 -11.76
N LYS A 128 1.07 0.13 -11.81
CA LYS A 128 0.43 -1.19 -11.70
C LYS A 128 0.38 -1.68 -10.24
N MET A 129 -0.45 -2.68 -10.00
CA MET A 129 -0.35 -3.55 -8.83
C MET A 129 0.94 -4.37 -8.89
N GLN A 130 1.53 -4.65 -7.72
CA GLN A 130 2.71 -5.51 -7.59
C GLN A 130 2.35 -6.94 -7.15
N ILE A 131 1.08 -7.31 -7.25
CA ILE A 131 0.50 -8.56 -6.80
C ILE A 131 -0.59 -9.01 -7.78
N SER A 132 -0.76 -10.32 -7.97
CA SER A 132 -1.83 -10.86 -8.81
C SER A 132 -3.20 -10.49 -8.25
N PHE A 133 -4.15 -10.13 -9.13
CA PHE A 133 -5.54 -9.85 -8.74
C PHE A 133 -6.24 -11.02 -8.03
N ILE A 134 -5.73 -12.25 -8.15
CA ILE A 134 -6.24 -13.42 -7.41
C ILE A 134 -6.02 -13.26 -5.89
N LYS A 135 -5.00 -12.49 -5.47
CA LYS A 135 -4.77 -12.11 -4.07
C LYS A 135 -5.61 -10.85 -3.73
N ASP A 136 -6.92 -10.94 -3.94
CA ASP A 136 -7.90 -9.92 -3.58
C ASP A 136 -8.43 -10.11 -2.13
N LEU A 137 -9.56 -9.46 -1.79
CA LEU A 137 -10.13 -9.50 -0.44
C LEU A 137 -10.87 -10.82 -0.11
N ALA A 138 -11.11 -11.70 -1.09
CA ALA A 138 -11.98 -12.87 -0.90
C ALA A 138 -11.54 -14.15 -1.61
N THR A 139 -10.95 -14.10 -2.81
CA THR A 139 -10.73 -15.24 -3.71
C THR A 139 -9.92 -16.38 -3.07
N LEU A 140 -8.88 -16.07 -2.28
CA LEU A 140 -8.09 -17.10 -1.56
C LEU A 140 -8.78 -17.71 -0.32
N ARG A 141 -9.98 -17.25 0.02
CA ARG A 141 -10.83 -17.81 1.09
C ARG A 141 -12.08 -18.48 0.52
N ASP A 142 -12.81 -17.79 -0.37
CA ASP A 142 -13.88 -18.37 -1.18
C ASP A 142 -13.97 -17.67 -2.55
N PRO A 143 -13.59 -18.34 -3.66
CA PRO A 143 -13.71 -17.81 -5.02
C PRO A 143 -15.15 -17.46 -5.45
N ARG A 144 -16.17 -17.87 -4.69
CA ARG A 144 -17.60 -17.60 -4.97
C ARG A 144 -18.13 -16.35 -4.28
N SER A 145 -17.33 -15.72 -3.40
CA SER A 145 -17.72 -14.47 -2.72
C SER A 145 -18.15 -13.42 -3.73
N GLU A 146 -19.15 -12.60 -3.38
CA GLU A 146 -19.49 -11.47 -4.24
C GLU A 146 -18.34 -10.45 -4.34
N PHE A 147 -17.40 -10.44 -3.39
CA PHE A 147 -16.31 -9.46 -3.29
C PHE A 147 -15.02 -9.83 -4.02
N THR A 148 -15.02 -10.83 -4.91
CA THR A 148 -13.84 -11.11 -5.77
C THR A 148 -13.61 -10.00 -6.80
N PHE A 149 -12.35 -9.77 -7.18
CA PHE A 149 -11.99 -8.79 -8.21
C PHE A 149 -12.63 -9.13 -9.57
N LEU A 150 -12.75 -10.43 -9.90
CA LEU A 150 -13.42 -10.90 -11.11
C LEU A 150 -14.92 -10.57 -11.12
N ASN A 151 -15.63 -10.75 -10.00
CA ASN A 151 -17.04 -10.35 -9.91
C ASN A 151 -17.21 -8.82 -9.95
N TYR A 152 -16.27 -8.05 -9.39
CA TYR A 152 -16.22 -6.61 -9.55
C TYR A 152 -16.11 -6.19 -11.02
N VAL A 153 -15.10 -6.65 -11.78
CA VAL A 153 -14.96 -6.26 -13.20
C VAL A 153 -16.13 -6.78 -14.05
N HIS A 154 -16.77 -7.89 -13.64
CA HIS A 154 -18.04 -8.34 -14.22
C HIS A 154 -19.19 -7.35 -13.97
N ARG A 155 -19.41 -6.92 -12.72
CA ARG A 155 -20.45 -5.91 -12.38
C ARG A 155 -20.20 -4.55 -13.04
N GLN A 156 -18.94 -4.17 -13.26
CA GLN A 156 -18.60 -2.96 -14.03
C GLN A 156 -18.79 -3.12 -15.55
N GLY A 157 -19.10 -4.33 -16.05
CA GLY A 157 -19.26 -4.61 -17.48
C GLY A 157 -17.95 -4.68 -18.25
N ARG A 158 -16.81 -4.92 -17.58
CA ARG A 158 -15.44 -4.85 -18.12
C ARG A 158 -14.69 -6.18 -18.10
N LEU A 159 -15.32 -7.29 -17.66
CA LEU A 159 -14.65 -8.60 -17.52
C LEU A 159 -14.00 -9.11 -18.83
N VAL A 160 -14.68 -8.97 -19.97
CA VAL A 160 -14.14 -9.42 -21.27
C VAL A 160 -12.94 -8.57 -21.67
N ASP A 161 -13.04 -7.24 -21.53
CA ASP A 161 -11.94 -6.32 -21.84
C ASP A 161 -10.74 -6.54 -20.93
N PHE A 162 -10.97 -6.74 -19.63
CA PHE A 162 -9.91 -7.07 -18.66
C PHE A 162 -9.24 -8.41 -19.00
N THR A 163 -10.00 -9.42 -19.43
CA THR A 163 -9.46 -10.72 -19.88
C THR A 163 -8.57 -10.54 -21.11
N ASN A 164 -8.96 -9.67 -22.05
CA ASN A 164 -8.19 -9.37 -23.25
C ASN A 164 -6.86 -8.62 -22.97
N LEU A 165 -6.70 -7.98 -21.80
CA LEU A 165 -5.42 -7.39 -21.40
C LEU A 165 -4.33 -8.42 -21.11
N GLY A 166 -4.70 -9.69 -20.87
CA GLY A 166 -3.75 -10.78 -20.63
C GLY A 166 -2.85 -10.58 -19.39
N THR A 167 -3.27 -9.78 -18.42
CA THR A 167 -2.44 -9.39 -17.26
C THR A 167 -3.02 -9.86 -15.93
N PHE A 168 -2.13 -10.23 -15.01
CA PHE A 168 -2.47 -10.46 -13.59
C PHE A 168 -2.34 -9.20 -12.73
N LEU A 169 -1.77 -8.12 -13.27
CA LEU A 169 -1.39 -6.91 -12.55
C LEU A 169 -2.25 -5.73 -13.03
N PRO A 170 -3.47 -5.54 -12.49
CA PRO A 170 -4.33 -4.41 -12.85
C PRO A 170 -3.66 -3.06 -12.54
N ALA A 171 -4.19 -1.99 -13.13
CA ALA A 171 -3.77 -0.64 -12.77
C ALA A 171 -4.10 -0.37 -11.28
N ARG A 172 -3.24 0.38 -10.58
CA ARG A 172 -3.44 0.68 -9.15
C ARG A 172 -4.73 1.47 -8.92
N GLU A 173 -5.11 2.32 -9.86
CA GLU A 173 -6.39 3.05 -9.88
C GLU A 173 -7.61 2.12 -10.02
N GLU A 174 -7.52 1.08 -10.86
CA GLU A 174 -8.60 0.10 -11.02
C GLU A 174 -8.77 -0.78 -9.79
N TYR A 175 -7.65 -1.18 -9.16
CA TYR A 175 -7.67 -1.94 -7.92
C TYR A 175 -8.13 -1.09 -6.73
N GLU A 176 -7.80 0.21 -6.72
CA GLU A 176 -8.34 1.13 -5.72
C GLU A 176 -9.85 1.35 -5.90
N ASP A 177 -10.35 1.39 -7.13
CA ASP A 177 -11.80 1.44 -7.39
C ASP A 177 -12.51 0.12 -7.05
N TYR A 178 -11.86 -1.04 -7.24
CA TYR A 178 -12.33 -2.32 -6.69
C TYR A 178 -12.49 -2.25 -5.16
N LEU A 179 -11.49 -1.75 -4.45
CA LEU A 179 -11.53 -1.61 -2.99
C LEU A 179 -12.61 -0.60 -2.55
N ARG A 180 -12.77 0.53 -3.27
CA ARG A 180 -13.85 1.50 -3.04
C ARG A 180 -15.23 0.88 -3.26
N TRP A 181 -15.39 0.11 -4.33
CA TRP A 181 -16.63 -0.61 -4.65
C TRP A 181 -16.99 -1.57 -3.51
N ALA A 182 -16.05 -2.41 -3.06
CA ALA A 182 -16.27 -3.31 -1.92
C ALA A 182 -16.57 -2.53 -0.62
N ALA A 183 -15.86 -1.42 -0.37
CA ALA A 183 -16.09 -0.55 0.79
C ALA A 183 -17.50 0.07 0.83
N SER A 184 -18.12 0.32 -0.33
CA SER A 184 -19.45 0.95 -0.42
C SER A 184 -20.56 0.13 0.26
N PHE A 185 -20.45 -1.20 0.25
CA PHE A 185 -21.39 -2.11 0.91
C PHE A 185 -21.44 -1.90 2.43
N PHE A 186 -20.33 -1.44 3.01
CA PHE A 186 -20.14 -1.30 4.44
C PHE A 186 -20.15 0.17 4.89
N GLU A 187 -20.35 1.15 3.98
CA GLU A 187 -20.39 2.58 4.28
C GLU A 187 -21.22 2.94 5.54
N PRO A 188 -22.41 2.35 5.80
CA PRO A 188 -23.18 2.64 7.02
C PRO A 188 -22.52 2.21 8.34
N LEU A 189 -21.51 1.33 8.30
CA LEU A 189 -20.77 0.81 9.45
C LEU A 189 -19.52 1.66 9.79
N VAL A 190 -19.20 2.67 8.98
CA VAL A 190 -17.92 3.41 9.05
C VAL A 190 -18.12 4.84 9.56
N GLN A 191 -17.44 5.17 10.65
CA GLN A 191 -17.25 6.53 11.13
C GLN A 191 -16.03 7.14 10.44
N TYR A 192 -16.22 7.68 9.24
CA TYR A 192 -15.20 8.46 8.53
C TYR A 192 -14.91 9.79 9.25
N SER A 193 -13.80 10.43 8.89
CA SER A 193 -13.27 11.65 9.52
C SER A 193 -12.99 11.53 11.03
N HIS A 194 -12.78 10.33 11.57
CA HIS A 194 -12.47 10.10 12.99
C HIS A 194 -11.10 9.44 13.16
N GLU A 195 -10.15 10.18 13.75
CA GLU A 195 -8.83 9.68 14.10
C GLU A 195 -8.84 9.09 15.51
N VAL A 196 -8.75 7.77 15.63
CA VAL A 196 -8.55 7.12 16.94
C VAL A 196 -7.19 7.54 17.50
N VAL A 197 -7.19 8.00 18.75
CA VAL A 197 -6.00 8.49 19.47
C VAL A 197 -5.63 7.63 20.68
N ALA A 198 -6.59 6.91 21.27
CA ALA A 198 -6.34 6.00 22.39
C ALA A 198 -7.38 4.88 22.46
N VAL A 199 -6.98 3.73 23.00
CA VAL A 199 -7.86 2.63 23.40
C VAL A 199 -7.53 2.27 24.84
N THR A 200 -8.52 2.41 25.73
CA THR A 200 -8.35 2.22 27.17
C THR A 200 -9.30 1.14 27.69
N PRO A 201 -8.84 0.22 28.56
CA PRO A 201 -9.73 -0.71 29.23
C PRO A 201 -10.75 0.03 30.09
N GLU A 202 -12.02 -0.38 30.04
CA GLU A 202 -13.02 0.17 30.97
C GLU A 202 -12.90 -0.46 32.36
N LYS A 203 -13.53 0.18 33.35
CA LYS A 203 -13.44 -0.25 34.75
C LYS A 203 -14.00 -1.66 34.90
N ARG A 204 -13.19 -2.54 35.51
CA ARG A 204 -13.53 -3.93 35.87
C ARG A 204 -14.89 -3.99 36.56
N ALA A 205 -15.73 -4.95 36.14
CA ALA A 205 -17.06 -5.13 36.73
C ALA A 205 -16.94 -5.51 38.22
N ARG A 206 -17.89 -5.10 39.07
CA ARG A 206 -17.85 -5.42 40.51
C ARG A 206 -17.85 -6.93 40.83
N SER A 207 -18.23 -7.76 39.86
CA SER A 207 -18.26 -9.24 39.94
C SER A 207 -17.03 -9.94 39.35
N SER A 208 -16.14 -9.23 38.65
CA SER A 208 -14.96 -9.84 38.00
C SER A 208 -13.80 -8.86 37.88
N ASN A 209 -12.59 -9.30 38.23
CA ASN A 209 -11.36 -8.52 38.06
C ASN A 209 -10.87 -8.43 36.61
N ALA A 210 -11.59 -9.01 35.64
CA ALA A 210 -11.25 -8.98 34.23
C ALA A 210 -11.91 -7.80 33.50
N VAL A 211 -11.24 -7.24 32.49
CA VAL A 211 -11.78 -6.22 31.59
C VAL A 211 -12.61 -6.87 30.49
N GLN A 212 -13.86 -6.43 30.32
CA GLN A 212 -14.78 -6.94 29.29
C GLN A 212 -14.96 -5.99 28.10
N THR A 213 -14.82 -4.69 28.32
CA THR A 213 -15.10 -3.66 27.31
C THR A 213 -13.94 -2.66 27.27
N PHE A 214 -13.61 -2.20 26.07
CA PHE A 214 -12.61 -1.16 25.80
C PHE A 214 -13.31 0.10 25.28
N LYS A 215 -12.88 1.24 25.82
CA LYS A 215 -13.28 2.56 25.33
C LYS A 215 -12.26 3.01 24.29
N VAL A 216 -12.74 3.26 23.07
CA VAL A 216 -11.98 3.78 21.93
C VAL A 216 -12.24 5.28 21.84
N GLU A 217 -11.19 6.08 22.03
CA GLU A 217 -11.24 7.54 21.93
C GLU A 217 -10.82 7.98 20.53
N ALA A 218 -11.67 8.73 19.84
CA ALA A 218 -11.39 9.26 18.51
C ALA A 218 -11.68 10.75 18.42
N ARG A 219 -10.79 11.49 17.75
CA ARG A 219 -10.96 12.91 17.44
C ARG A 219 -11.52 13.06 16.04
N ASN A 220 -12.62 13.79 15.90
CA ASN A 220 -13.17 14.18 14.61
C ASN A 220 -12.20 15.16 13.91
N GLY A 221 -11.70 14.80 12.73
CA GLY A 221 -10.71 15.57 11.97
C GLY A 221 -11.25 16.85 11.32
N GLN A 222 -12.58 17.04 11.30
CA GLN A 222 -13.22 18.25 10.77
C GLN A 222 -13.60 19.23 11.90
N THR A 223 -14.15 18.74 13.01
CA THR A 223 -14.65 19.58 14.12
C THR A 223 -13.68 19.69 15.30
N GLY A 224 -12.68 18.81 15.39
CA GLY A 224 -11.77 18.69 16.53
C GLY A 224 -12.39 18.05 17.78
N GLN A 225 -13.67 17.68 17.75
CA GLN A 225 -14.37 17.11 18.90
C GLN A 225 -13.90 15.67 19.20
N THR A 226 -13.83 15.31 20.48
CA THR A 226 -13.54 13.95 20.93
C THR A 226 -14.84 13.16 21.09
N HIS A 227 -14.87 11.98 20.49
CA HIS A 227 -15.93 10.98 20.59
C HIS A 227 -15.38 9.72 21.28
N PHE A 228 -16.27 9.00 21.98
CA PHE A 228 -15.96 7.75 22.64
C PHE A 228 -16.87 6.64 22.10
N PHE A 229 -16.28 5.51 21.76
CA PHE A 229 -16.97 4.31 21.30
C PHE A 229 -16.60 3.14 22.22
N HIS A 230 -17.51 2.20 22.42
CA HIS A 230 -17.35 1.12 23.39
C HIS A 230 -17.42 -0.22 22.67
N GLY A 231 -16.46 -1.12 22.91
CA GLY A 231 -16.43 -2.43 22.23
C GLY A 231 -15.70 -3.52 23.01
N ARG A 232 -16.19 -4.77 22.90
CA ARG A 232 -15.60 -5.95 23.54
C ARG A 232 -14.28 -6.39 22.91
N ASN A 233 -14.22 -6.27 21.59
CA ASN A 233 -13.09 -6.66 20.76
C ASN A 233 -12.63 -5.45 19.95
N VAL A 234 -11.32 -5.18 19.90
CA VAL A 234 -10.74 -4.07 19.13
C VAL A 234 -9.65 -4.57 18.19
N ILE A 235 -9.75 -4.26 16.90
CA ILE A 235 -8.71 -4.55 15.90
C ILE A 235 -7.98 -3.25 15.54
N PHE A 236 -6.64 -3.25 15.65
CA PHE A 236 -5.80 -2.18 15.10
C PHE A 236 -5.34 -2.53 13.68
N ALA A 237 -5.87 -1.83 12.68
CA ALA A 237 -5.59 -2.00 11.26
C ALA A 237 -5.16 -0.68 10.59
N THR A 238 -4.38 0.14 11.30
CA THR A 238 -4.01 1.52 10.93
C THR A 238 -2.92 1.66 9.87
N GLY A 239 -2.39 0.54 9.36
CA GLY A 239 -1.39 0.51 8.31
C GLY A 239 -0.07 1.21 8.67
N GLY A 240 0.61 1.75 7.65
CA GLY A 240 1.91 2.40 7.78
C GLY A 240 1.82 3.91 8.03
N GLN A 241 2.60 4.41 8.98
CA GLN A 241 2.83 5.83 9.23
C GLN A 241 4.05 6.30 8.41
N PRO A 242 3.97 7.43 7.67
CA PRO A 242 5.09 7.99 6.90
C PRO A 242 6.40 8.09 7.70
N SER A 243 7.50 7.53 7.17
CA SER A 243 8.79 7.48 7.86
C SER A 243 9.77 8.54 7.34
N LEU A 244 9.63 9.79 7.80
CA LEU A 244 10.61 10.84 7.52
C LEU A 244 11.85 10.71 8.43
N PRO A 245 13.08 10.81 7.90
CA PRO A 245 14.29 10.95 8.71
C PRO A 245 14.18 12.12 9.69
N LYS A 246 14.70 11.96 10.91
CA LYS A 246 14.69 13.02 11.94
C LYS A 246 15.58 14.22 11.58
N SER A 247 16.56 14.02 10.70
CA SER A 247 17.46 15.07 10.20
C SER A 247 16.83 15.97 9.13
N PHE A 248 15.65 15.63 8.60
CA PHE A 248 14.98 16.45 7.58
C PHE A 248 14.16 17.55 8.26
N PRO A 249 14.00 18.74 7.65
CA PRO A 249 13.21 19.83 8.22
C PRO A 249 11.69 19.55 8.05
N GLN A 250 11.15 18.65 8.88
CA GLN A 250 9.78 18.10 8.78
C GLN A 250 8.64 19.12 8.81
N LYS A 251 8.92 20.38 9.19
CA LYS A 251 7.95 21.49 9.17
C LYS A 251 7.93 22.27 7.85
N ASN A 252 8.89 22.07 6.95
CA ASN A 252 8.94 22.77 5.68
C ASN A 252 7.95 22.13 4.69
N PRO A 253 6.99 22.90 4.11
CA PRO A 253 5.98 22.35 3.19
C PRO A 253 6.55 21.80 1.88
N ARG A 254 7.80 22.12 1.52
CA ARG A 254 8.52 21.57 0.36
C ARG A 254 9.35 20.32 0.69
N VAL A 255 9.24 19.77 1.90
CA VAL A 255 9.79 18.45 2.25
C VAL A 255 8.63 17.51 2.57
N ILE A 256 8.16 16.79 1.55
CA ILE A 256 6.97 15.92 1.64
C ILE A 256 7.38 14.44 1.70
N HIS A 257 6.50 13.60 2.25
CA HIS A 257 6.63 12.16 2.11
C HIS A 257 5.93 11.67 0.84
N SER A 258 6.42 10.58 0.24
CA SER A 258 5.82 9.93 -0.95
C SER A 258 4.30 9.71 -0.84
N SER A 259 3.82 9.37 0.36
CA SER A 259 2.37 9.19 0.66
C SER A 259 1.49 10.44 0.45
N GLN A 260 2.08 11.61 0.19
CA GLN A 260 1.38 12.87 -0.06
C GLN A 260 1.48 13.31 -1.53
N TYR A 261 2.31 12.65 -2.35
CA TYR A 261 2.78 13.16 -3.64
C TYR A 261 1.65 13.62 -4.58
N ALA A 262 0.74 12.72 -4.97
CA ALA A 262 -0.30 13.01 -5.95
C ALA A 262 -1.29 14.10 -5.49
N LYS A 263 -1.48 14.26 -4.17
CA LYS A 263 -2.35 15.30 -3.60
C LYS A 263 -1.66 16.66 -3.49
N VAL A 264 -0.38 16.68 -3.11
CA VAL A 264 0.32 17.92 -2.71
C VAL A 264 1.13 18.52 -3.86
N VAL A 265 1.77 17.71 -4.70
CA VAL A 265 2.69 18.20 -5.74
C VAL A 265 2.01 19.12 -6.77
N PRO A 266 0.80 18.85 -7.29
CA PRO A 266 0.12 19.77 -8.22
C PRO A 266 -0.17 21.16 -7.62
N HIS A 267 -0.30 21.26 -6.30
CA HIS A 267 -0.53 22.52 -5.59
C HIS A 267 0.77 23.28 -5.31
N LEU A 268 1.87 22.57 -5.00
CA LEU A 268 3.19 23.18 -4.78
C LEU A 268 3.88 23.60 -6.08
N LEU A 269 3.68 22.83 -7.16
CA LEU A 269 4.32 23.00 -8.47
C LEU A 269 3.27 23.26 -9.57
N PRO A 270 2.49 24.35 -9.52
CA PRO A 270 1.30 24.52 -10.37
C PRO A 270 1.57 24.76 -11.88
N LYS A 271 2.82 24.95 -12.30
CA LYS A 271 3.19 25.26 -13.69
C LYS A 271 3.95 24.09 -14.32
N SER A 272 3.27 23.21 -15.06
CA SER A 272 3.88 22.04 -15.71
C SER A 272 5.10 22.36 -16.58
N SER A 273 5.14 23.52 -17.23
CA SER A 273 6.26 23.95 -18.08
C SER A 273 7.40 24.67 -17.35
N ALA A 274 7.34 24.83 -16.02
CA ALA A 274 8.40 25.50 -15.27
C ALA A 274 9.60 24.56 -15.00
N PRO A 275 10.84 25.09 -14.98
CA PRO A 275 12.05 24.31 -14.73
C PRO A 275 12.25 24.05 -13.23
N TYR A 276 11.36 23.26 -12.63
CA TYR A 276 11.44 22.90 -11.22
C TYR A 276 12.58 21.91 -10.96
N ARG A 277 13.25 22.06 -9.82
CA ARG A 277 14.30 21.14 -9.34
C ARG A 277 13.74 20.25 -8.24
N VAL A 278 13.71 18.94 -8.46
CA VAL A 278 13.04 17.99 -7.57
C VAL A 278 13.98 16.88 -7.12
N ALA A 279 14.24 16.78 -5.81
CA ALA A 279 15.00 15.68 -5.24
C ALA A 279 14.06 14.58 -4.73
N VAL A 280 14.28 13.34 -5.17
CA VAL A 280 13.54 12.15 -4.74
C VAL A 280 14.48 11.27 -3.92
N ILE A 281 14.15 11.02 -2.66
CA ILE A 281 15.04 10.34 -1.71
C ILE A 281 14.55 8.92 -1.45
N GLY A 282 15.33 7.91 -1.86
CA GLY A 282 15.01 6.49 -1.68
C GLY A 282 15.38 5.64 -2.90
N ALA A 283 15.20 4.32 -2.76
CA ALA A 283 15.57 3.34 -3.80
C ALA A 283 14.53 2.21 -3.99
N GLY A 284 13.39 2.28 -3.29
CA GLY A 284 12.27 1.34 -3.48
C GLY A 284 11.28 1.83 -4.53
N GLN A 285 10.30 0.99 -4.86
CA GLN A 285 9.26 1.24 -5.87
C GLN A 285 8.73 2.69 -5.87
N SER A 286 8.29 3.22 -4.73
CA SER A 286 7.75 4.58 -4.67
C SER A 286 8.72 5.67 -5.14
N ALA A 287 10.03 5.49 -4.89
CA ALA A 287 11.06 6.44 -5.32
C ALA A 287 11.22 6.40 -6.85
N ALA A 288 11.27 5.20 -7.42
CA ALA A 288 11.37 5.00 -8.87
C ALA A 288 10.12 5.48 -9.62
N GLU A 289 8.92 5.18 -9.11
CA GLU A 289 7.66 5.64 -9.70
C GLU A 289 7.54 7.17 -9.67
N ILE A 290 7.86 7.80 -8.53
CA ILE A 290 7.86 9.27 -8.40
C ILE A 290 8.90 9.90 -9.33
N PHE A 291 10.13 9.39 -9.35
CA PHE A 291 11.19 9.91 -10.22
C PHE A 291 10.79 9.83 -11.71
N ASN A 292 10.21 8.72 -12.16
CA ASN A 292 9.66 8.60 -13.52
C ASN A 292 8.49 9.57 -13.78
N ASN A 293 7.59 9.73 -12.81
CA ASN A 293 6.37 10.51 -12.95
C ASN A 293 6.62 12.03 -12.97
N VAL A 294 7.53 12.55 -12.11
CA VAL A 294 7.89 13.99 -12.08
C VAL A 294 8.36 14.46 -13.47
N GLN A 295 9.21 13.67 -14.13
CA GLN A 295 9.72 13.96 -15.49
C GLN A 295 8.60 14.05 -16.54
N THR A 296 7.49 13.34 -16.32
CA THR A 296 6.34 13.31 -17.23
C THR A 296 5.37 14.47 -16.95
N LEU A 297 5.17 14.81 -15.66
CA LEU A 297 4.34 15.95 -15.25
C LEU A 297 5.02 17.31 -15.49
N TYR A 298 6.35 17.35 -15.41
CA TYR A 298 7.18 18.56 -15.53
C TYR A 298 8.31 18.32 -16.54
N PRO A 299 8.05 18.40 -17.87
CA PRO A 299 9.03 18.04 -18.90
C PRO A 299 10.31 18.89 -18.90
N ASN A 300 10.26 20.09 -18.30
CA ASN A 300 11.40 21.00 -18.19
C ASN A 300 12.14 20.88 -16.84
N SER A 301 11.76 19.92 -15.98
CA SER A 301 12.33 19.78 -14.63
C SER A 301 13.75 19.21 -14.61
N GLU A 302 14.51 19.57 -13.59
CA GLU A 302 15.69 18.82 -13.15
C GLU A 302 15.29 17.88 -12.02
N THR A 303 15.73 16.62 -12.05
CA THR A 303 15.34 15.61 -11.06
C THR A 303 16.52 14.78 -10.59
N TRP A 304 16.66 14.58 -9.28
CA TRP A 304 17.74 13.78 -8.68
C TRP A 304 17.17 12.66 -7.82
N LEU A 305 17.43 11.41 -8.20
CA LEU A 305 17.11 10.24 -7.38
C LEU A 305 18.30 9.94 -6.46
N VAL A 306 18.22 10.36 -5.20
CA VAL A 306 19.31 10.20 -4.22
C VAL A 306 19.10 8.92 -3.42
N MET A 307 20.05 7.98 -3.53
CA MET A 307 19.94 6.66 -2.91
C MET A 307 21.22 6.18 -2.23
N ARG A 308 21.07 5.62 -1.03
CA ARG A 308 22.18 5.00 -0.25
C ARG A 308 22.60 3.64 -0.79
N GLN A 309 21.74 2.97 -1.57
CA GLN A 309 22.12 1.78 -2.34
C GLN A 309 22.92 2.23 -3.57
N GLU A 310 23.91 1.43 -3.98
CA GLU A 310 24.69 1.71 -5.20
C GLU A 310 23.83 1.64 -6.46
N PHE A 311 22.90 0.69 -6.50
CA PHE A 311 22.05 0.40 -7.65
C PHE A 311 20.60 0.19 -7.21
N LEU A 312 19.65 0.52 -8.10
CA LEU A 312 18.28 0.00 -8.01
C LEU A 312 18.32 -1.52 -8.17
N ARG A 313 17.51 -2.23 -7.38
CA ARG A 313 17.49 -3.70 -7.35
C ARG A 313 16.11 -4.22 -7.76
N PRO A 314 16.03 -5.26 -8.60
CA PRO A 314 14.75 -5.88 -8.94
C PRO A 314 14.09 -6.45 -7.68
N SER A 315 12.75 -6.37 -7.61
CA SER A 315 11.95 -7.13 -6.66
C SER A 315 11.97 -8.60 -7.06
N ASP A 316 12.34 -9.49 -6.13
CA ASP A 316 12.24 -10.94 -6.37
C ASP A 316 10.79 -11.40 -6.22
N ASP A 317 10.18 -11.78 -7.33
CA ASP A 317 8.85 -12.43 -7.39
C ASP A 317 8.92 -13.84 -7.99
N SER A 318 10.11 -14.46 -7.98
CA SER A 318 10.31 -15.81 -8.52
C SER A 318 9.46 -16.84 -7.75
N PRO A 319 8.89 -17.87 -8.43
CA PRO A 319 7.81 -18.68 -7.84
C PRO A 319 8.14 -19.38 -6.52
N PHE A 320 9.38 -19.82 -6.31
CA PHE A 320 9.82 -20.43 -5.05
C PHE A 320 9.97 -19.41 -3.92
N VAL A 321 10.62 -18.27 -4.19
CA VAL A 321 10.81 -17.21 -3.18
C VAL A 321 9.47 -16.59 -2.79
N ASN A 322 8.57 -16.41 -3.77
CA ASN A 322 7.23 -15.84 -3.59
C ASN A 322 6.29 -16.68 -2.70
N GLN A 323 6.65 -17.93 -2.35
CA GLN A 323 5.91 -18.76 -1.39
C GLN A 323 5.90 -18.17 0.03
N VAL A 324 6.83 -17.27 0.36
CA VAL A 324 6.76 -16.46 1.62
C VAL A 324 5.46 -15.67 1.76
N PHE A 325 4.73 -15.46 0.66
CA PHE A 325 3.45 -14.76 0.62
C PHE A 325 2.24 -15.68 0.47
N ASN A 326 2.40 -16.99 0.71
CA ASN A 326 1.28 -17.91 0.82
C ASN A 326 0.62 -17.81 2.22
N PRO A 327 -0.71 -17.99 2.35
CA PRO A 327 -1.38 -17.97 3.64
C PRO A 327 -0.84 -18.99 4.65
N GLU A 328 -0.65 -20.25 4.23
CA GLU A 328 -0.17 -21.34 5.07
C GLU A 328 1.27 -21.12 5.60
N TYR A 329 2.06 -20.28 4.92
CA TYR A 329 3.44 -19.99 5.35
C TYR A 329 3.50 -19.20 6.66
N VAL A 330 2.39 -18.58 7.08
CA VAL A 330 2.28 -17.93 8.39
C VAL A 330 2.41 -18.95 9.54
N ASP A 331 1.84 -20.16 9.36
CA ASP A 331 1.94 -21.25 10.33
C ASP A 331 3.35 -21.85 10.39
N GLU A 332 4.11 -21.77 9.30
CA GLU A 332 5.52 -22.14 9.31
C GLU A 332 6.42 -21.10 10.00
N VAL A 333 6.12 -19.81 9.86
CA VAL A 333 6.98 -18.72 10.37
C VAL A 333 6.73 -18.48 11.86
N PHE A 334 5.46 -18.39 12.28
CA PHE A 334 5.08 -18.00 13.64
C PHE A 334 5.77 -18.81 14.77
N PRO A 335 5.82 -20.16 14.74
CA PRO A 335 6.43 -20.96 15.81
C PRO A 335 7.97 -20.90 15.82
N ARG A 336 8.63 -20.33 14.80
CA ARG A 336 10.09 -20.25 14.74
C ARG A 336 10.63 -19.29 15.81
N ALA A 337 11.80 -19.63 16.37
CA ALA A 337 12.48 -18.77 17.34
C ALA A 337 12.80 -17.37 16.77
N ALA A 338 12.85 -16.36 17.64
CA ALA A 338 13.05 -14.95 17.27
C ALA A 338 14.24 -14.72 16.33
N LYS A 339 15.38 -15.39 16.60
CA LYS A 339 16.58 -15.35 15.75
C LYS A 339 16.30 -15.81 14.31
N HIS A 340 15.72 -17.01 14.15
CA HIS A 340 15.36 -17.56 12.84
C HIS A 340 14.35 -16.68 12.09
N ARG A 341 13.37 -16.06 12.79
CA ARG A 341 12.44 -15.10 12.16
C ARG A 341 13.16 -13.83 11.69
N ASN A 342 14.10 -13.31 12.46
CA ASN A 342 14.89 -12.14 12.07
C ASN A 342 15.83 -12.43 10.87
N GLU A 343 16.48 -13.60 10.85
CA GLU A 343 17.31 -14.07 9.73
C GLU A 343 16.45 -14.26 8.46
N PHE A 344 15.33 -14.98 8.57
CA PHE A 344 14.39 -15.20 7.48
C PHE A 344 13.88 -13.88 6.84
N LEU A 345 13.48 -12.91 7.67
CA LEU A 345 13.04 -11.59 7.21
C LEU A 345 14.17 -10.74 6.59
N TYR A 346 15.43 -11.02 6.96
CA TYR A 346 16.59 -10.38 6.35
C TYR A 346 16.86 -10.95 4.96
N ASP A 347 16.82 -12.27 4.80
CA ASP A 347 17.08 -12.95 3.53
C ASP A 347 15.97 -12.67 2.51
N ALA A 348 14.70 -12.83 2.90
CA ALA A 348 13.55 -12.59 2.04
C ALA A 348 13.28 -11.09 1.76
N ARG A 349 14.09 -10.17 2.32
CA ARG A 349 13.87 -8.71 2.24
C ARG A 349 13.78 -8.17 0.81
N ALA A 350 14.49 -8.78 -0.14
CA ALA A 350 14.54 -8.39 -1.56
C ALA A 350 13.22 -8.62 -2.33
N THR A 351 12.22 -9.27 -1.72
CA THR A 351 10.88 -9.40 -2.30
C THR A 351 10.05 -8.13 -2.19
N ASN A 352 10.30 -7.27 -1.18
CA ASN A 352 9.40 -6.17 -0.80
C ASN A 352 10.12 -4.84 -0.47
N TYR A 353 11.30 -4.87 0.16
CA TYR A 353 11.89 -3.69 0.79
C TYR A 353 13.15 -3.17 0.10
N GLY A 354 13.06 -1.95 -0.44
CA GLY A 354 14.20 -1.28 -1.09
C GLY A 354 14.55 -1.92 -2.44
N VAL A 355 13.50 -2.29 -3.18
CA VAL A 355 13.52 -2.92 -4.51
C VAL A 355 12.45 -2.28 -5.40
N VAL A 356 12.57 -2.47 -6.71
CA VAL A 356 11.73 -1.90 -7.77
C VAL A 356 11.36 -3.01 -8.76
N ARG A 357 10.18 -2.94 -9.38
CA ARG A 357 9.79 -3.87 -10.46
C ARG A 357 10.76 -3.77 -11.65
N LEU A 358 11.21 -4.91 -12.19
CA LEU A 358 12.23 -4.98 -13.25
C LEU A 358 11.90 -4.09 -14.46
N GLU A 359 10.67 -4.18 -14.99
CA GLU A 359 10.17 -3.33 -16.10
C GLU A 359 10.44 -1.83 -15.87
N LEU A 360 10.29 -1.34 -14.63
CA LEU A 360 10.50 0.06 -14.29
C LEU A 360 11.99 0.41 -14.12
N ILE A 361 12.83 -0.54 -13.72
CA ILE A 361 14.29 -0.36 -13.71
C ILE A 361 14.79 -0.24 -15.15
N GLU A 362 14.35 -1.12 -16.03
CA GLU A 362 14.74 -1.14 -17.45
C GLU A 362 14.30 0.14 -18.16
N HIS A 363 13.05 0.57 -17.99
CA HIS A 363 12.53 1.85 -18.50
C HIS A 363 13.31 3.07 -17.98
N LEU A 364 13.66 3.10 -16.70
CA LEU A 364 14.49 4.18 -16.13
C LEU A 364 15.92 4.13 -16.67
N TYR A 365 16.48 2.95 -16.91
CA TYR A 365 17.82 2.79 -17.49
C TYR A 365 17.86 3.24 -18.94
N GLU A 366 16.84 2.91 -19.74
CA GLU A 366 16.69 3.40 -21.12
C GLU A 366 16.63 4.93 -21.18
N LYS A 367 15.88 5.57 -20.26
CA LYS A 367 15.90 7.03 -20.11
C LYS A 367 17.30 7.59 -19.84
N MET A 368 18.08 6.97 -18.94
CA MET A 368 19.46 7.40 -18.68
C MET A 368 20.36 7.20 -19.91
N TYR A 369 20.19 6.10 -20.64
CA TYR A 369 20.92 5.82 -21.87
C TYR A 369 20.62 6.85 -22.98
N ASN A 370 19.37 7.25 -23.14
CA ASN A 370 18.98 8.28 -24.11
C ASN A 370 19.61 9.65 -23.77
N GLN A 371 19.61 10.07 -22.50
CA GLN A 371 20.37 11.27 -22.08
C GLN A 371 21.87 11.15 -22.39
N LYS A 372 22.48 9.99 -22.16
CA LYS A 372 23.90 9.74 -22.49
C LYS A 372 24.19 9.85 -23.98
N ARG A 373 23.27 9.34 -24.81
CA ARG A 373 23.35 9.38 -26.28
C ARG A 373 23.22 10.80 -26.83
N GLU A 374 22.36 11.62 -26.22
CA GLU A 374 21.97 12.94 -26.74
C GLU A 374 22.78 14.10 -26.13
N LEU A 375 23.11 14.03 -24.83
CA LEU A 375 23.82 15.07 -24.08
C LEU A 375 25.31 14.72 -23.82
N GLY A 376 25.71 13.51 -24.17
CA GLY A 376 27.07 12.98 -23.99
C GLY A 376 27.33 12.37 -22.61
N PRO A 377 28.57 11.90 -22.36
CA PRO A 377 28.89 11.06 -21.20
C PRO A 377 29.04 11.81 -19.86
N ASN A 378 28.94 13.14 -19.84
CA ASN A 378 29.04 13.90 -18.59
C ASN A 378 27.66 14.02 -17.92
N GLU A 379 27.40 13.18 -16.92
CA GLU A 379 26.14 13.11 -16.19
C GLU A 379 25.77 14.41 -15.45
N GLN A 380 26.72 15.30 -15.16
CA GLN A 380 26.42 16.61 -14.56
C GLN A 380 25.62 17.53 -15.49
N ARG A 381 25.58 17.23 -16.80
CA ARG A 381 24.77 17.94 -17.80
C ARG A 381 23.38 17.36 -18.01
N TRP A 382 23.05 16.23 -17.38
CA TRP A 382 21.77 15.57 -17.58
C TRP A 382 20.71 16.20 -16.65
N PRO A 383 19.51 16.52 -17.15
CA PRO A 383 18.44 17.06 -16.31
C PRO A 383 17.98 16.03 -15.27
N HIS A 384 18.05 14.74 -15.57
CA HIS A 384 17.64 13.68 -14.66
C HIS A 384 18.85 12.80 -14.28
N ARG A 385 19.21 12.74 -13.00
CA ARG A 385 20.37 11.96 -12.51
C ARG A 385 19.96 10.95 -11.45
N VAL A 386 20.54 9.76 -11.50
CA VAL A 386 20.43 8.74 -10.45
C VAL A 386 21.72 8.72 -9.65
N LEU A 387 21.66 9.13 -8.39
CA LEU A 387 22.81 9.33 -7.52
C LEU A 387 22.95 8.13 -6.56
N GLY A 388 23.54 7.07 -7.10
CA GLY A 388 23.88 5.83 -6.40
C GLY A 388 24.97 6.01 -5.35
N GLY A 389 24.87 5.22 -4.27
CA GLY A 389 25.89 5.19 -3.21
C GLY A 389 26.01 6.51 -2.44
N ARG A 390 24.97 7.35 -2.41
CA ARG A 390 25.00 8.68 -1.78
C ARG A 390 24.13 8.79 -0.54
N GLN A 391 24.50 9.68 0.37
CA GLN A 391 23.64 10.10 1.47
C GLN A 391 23.58 11.62 1.58
N ILE A 392 22.45 12.12 2.09
CA ILE A 392 22.32 13.53 2.49
C ILE A 392 23.04 13.72 3.82
N SER A 393 24.03 14.61 3.87
CA SER A 393 24.72 15.02 5.10
C SER A 393 23.94 16.11 5.83
N SER A 394 23.39 17.09 5.09
CA SER A 394 22.56 18.18 5.60
C SER A 394 21.45 18.57 4.63
N MET A 395 20.34 19.07 5.19
CA MET A 395 19.18 19.58 4.44
C MET A 395 18.68 20.86 5.12
N GLU A 396 18.88 22.01 4.47
CA GLU A 396 18.61 23.32 5.07
C GLU A 396 17.57 24.10 4.25
N THR A 397 16.76 24.92 4.92
CA THR A 397 15.78 25.79 4.25
C THR A 397 16.45 27.10 3.86
N ARG A 398 16.42 27.41 2.57
CA ARG A 398 16.96 28.63 1.97
C ARG A 398 15.98 29.80 2.16
N GLY A 399 16.48 31.03 2.10
CA GLY A 399 15.67 32.25 2.32
C GLY A 399 14.53 32.47 1.32
N ASP A 400 14.59 31.84 0.14
CA ASP A 400 13.51 31.80 -0.86
C ASP A 400 12.48 30.68 -0.63
N GLY A 401 12.61 29.97 0.50
CA GLY A 401 11.81 28.80 0.87
C GLY A 401 12.26 27.50 0.21
N GLY A 402 13.18 27.54 -0.76
CA GLY A 402 13.77 26.33 -1.36
C GLY A 402 14.62 25.53 -0.36
N ILE A 403 15.13 24.38 -0.80
CA ILE A 403 15.92 23.47 0.03
C ILE A 403 17.35 23.39 -0.51
N GLU A 404 18.34 23.59 0.34
CA GLU A 404 19.72 23.19 0.08
C GLU A 404 19.94 21.75 0.56
N LEU A 405 20.56 20.93 -0.28
CA LEU A 405 20.89 19.53 -0.01
C LEU A 405 22.40 19.36 -0.20
N LYS A 406 23.11 18.94 0.85
CA LYS A 406 24.50 18.49 0.71
C LYS A 406 24.52 16.97 0.64
N VAL A 407 25.11 16.44 -0.43
CA VAL A 407 25.04 15.03 -0.80
C VAL A 407 26.45 14.50 -0.99
N GLN A 408 26.82 13.50 -0.19
CA GLN A 408 28.18 12.94 -0.16
C GLN A 408 28.20 11.47 -0.56
N ARG A 409 29.32 11.04 -1.12
CA ARG A 409 29.65 9.64 -1.47
C ARG A 409 29.72 8.81 -0.18
N LEU A 410 29.03 7.67 -0.09
CA LEU A 410 29.01 6.85 1.12
C LEU A 410 30.35 6.17 1.40
N ALA A 411 31.13 5.87 0.36
CA ALA A 411 32.47 5.30 0.49
C ALA A 411 33.42 6.25 1.25
N ASP A 412 33.45 7.53 0.89
CA ASP A 412 34.32 8.54 1.48
C ASP A 412 34.02 8.74 2.99
N VAL A 413 32.76 8.58 3.39
CA VAL A 413 32.33 8.63 4.81
C VAL A 413 32.86 7.47 5.63
N LEU A 414 33.04 6.30 4.99
CA LEU A 414 33.58 5.09 5.62
C LEU A 414 35.11 5.05 5.55
N ALA A 415 35.73 5.86 4.69
CA ALA A 415 37.18 6.05 4.60
C ALA A 415 37.63 7.16 5.57
N GLU A 416 37.93 6.77 6.81
CA GLU A 416 38.46 7.67 7.84
C GLU A 416 39.64 8.51 7.31
N GLY A 417 39.52 9.84 7.39
CA GLY A 417 40.56 10.78 6.97
C GLY A 417 40.43 11.33 5.54
N SER A 418 39.46 10.89 4.73
CA SER A 418 39.17 11.53 3.43
C SER A 418 38.23 12.74 3.60
N SER A 419 38.52 13.84 2.89
CA SER A 419 37.56 14.94 2.75
C SER A 419 36.51 14.54 1.72
N ALA A 420 35.38 14.01 2.20
CA ALA A 420 34.29 13.58 1.32
C ALA A 420 33.86 14.73 0.38
N GLU A 421 33.79 14.45 -0.92
CA GLU A 421 33.30 15.42 -1.90
C GLU A 421 31.78 15.59 -1.70
N GLU A 422 31.37 16.75 -1.16
CA GLU A 422 29.97 17.15 -1.08
C GLU A 422 29.50 17.83 -2.38
N GLU A 423 28.53 17.22 -3.05
CA GLU A 423 27.77 17.87 -4.11
C GLU A 423 26.60 18.65 -3.46
N VAL A 424 26.50 19.95 -3.74
CA VAL A 424 25.42 20.83 -3.25
C VAL A 424 24.33 20.97 -4.30
N PHE A 425 23.09 20.65 -3.93
CA PHE A 425 21.91 20.78 -4.80
C PHE A 425 20.91 21.76 -4.20
N HIS A 426 20.29 22.58 -5.07
CA HIS A 426 19.20 23.47 -4.70
C HIS A 426 17.89 22.92 -5.27
N ALA A 427 17.02 22.40 -4.40
CA ALA A 427 15.73 21.82 -4.78
C ALA A 427 14.58 22.79 -4.46
N ASP A 428 13.60 22.84 -5.36
CA ASP A 428 12.33 23.54 -5.13
C ASP A 428 11.34 22.66 -4.33
N LEU A 429 11.49 21.34 -4.45
CA LEU A 429 10.74 20.29 -3.75
C LEU A 429 11.64 19.10 -3.41
N VAL A 430 11.52 18.55 -2.21
CA VAL A 430 12.14 17.28 -1.78
C VAL A 430 11.05 16.28 -1.43
N ILE A 431 11.14 15.08 -2.01
CA ILE A 431 10.17 14.01 -1.86
C ILE A 431 10.86 12.80 -1.21
N ALA A 432 10.56 12.57 0.07
CA ALA A 432 11.08 11.43 0.81
C ALA A 432 10.24 10.18 0.51
N ALA A 433 10.78 9.26 -0.28
CA ALA A 433 10.24 7.93 -0.52
C ALA A 433 10.89 6.90 0.43
N THR A 434 10.93 7.26 1.72
CA THR A 434 11.71 6.59 2.77
C THR A 434 10.94 5.52 3.55
N GLY A 435 9.78 5.09 3.03
CA GLY A 435 8.99 3.99 3.57
C GLY A 435 8.10 4.36 4.75
N TYR A 436 7.63 3.35 5.48
CA TYR A 436 6.64 3.52 6.54
C TYR A 436 7.06 2.79 7.83
N GLN A 437 6.70 3.36 8.97
CA GLN A 437 6.75 2.71 10.28
C GLN A 437 5.37 2.15 10.64
N ARG A 438 5.32 1.13 11.49
CA ARG A 438 4.07 0.41 11.85
C ARG A 438 3.95 0.32 13.37
N MET A 439 3.83 1.48 14.01
CA MET A 439 4.04 1.68 15.45
C MET A 439 2.87 2.37 16.16
N SER A 440 1.87 2.89 15.44
CA SER A 440 0.77 3.67 16.02
C SER A 440 -0.06 2.92 17.07
N HIS A 441 -0.17 1.59 16.95
CA HIS A 441 -0.82 0.74 17.95
C HIS A 441 -0.16 0.81 19.33
N VAL A 442 1.15 1.06 19.42
CA VAL A 442 1.87 1.15 20.70
C VAL A 442 1.35 2.32 21.52
N GLU A 443 1.44 3.55 20.98
CA GLU A 443 0.95 4.75 21.70
C GLU A 443 -0.56 4.70 21.97
N MET A 444 -1.38 4.21 21.02
CA MET A 444 -2.82 4.08 21.23
C MET A 444 -3.16 3.06 22.34
N LEU A 445 -2.32 2.06 22.59
CA LEU A 445 -2.50 1.04 23.64
C LEU A 445 -1.98 1.46 25.02
N LYS A 446 -1.44 2.67 25.18
CA LYS A 446 -0.81 3.12 26.42
C LYS A 446 -1.67 2.95 27.67
N GLY A 447 -2.99 3.17 27.57
CA GLY A 447 -3.93 2.97 28.68
C GLY A 447 -4.14 1.52 29.10
N ALA A 448 -3.68 0.55 28.31
CA ALA A 448 -3.78 -0.89 28.59
C ALA A 448 -2.45 -1.52 29.06
N TYR A 449 -1.35 -0.75 29.15
CA TYR A 449 -0.01 -1.30 29.43
C TYR A 449 0.08 -2.07 30.75
N ASP A 450 -0.59 -1.61 31.82
CA ASP A 450 -0.57 -2.29 33.13
C ASP A 450 -1.25 -3.68 33.12
N LEU A 451 -2.00 -4.00 32.06
CA LEU A 451 -2.63 -5.31 31.86
C LEU A 451 -1.74 -6.29 31.08
N LEU A 452 -0.60 -5.83 30.55
CA LEU A 452 0.33 -6.67 29.79
C LEU A 452 1.20 -7.53 30.75
N PRO A 453 1.77 -8.64 30.25
CA PRO A 453 2.83 -9.36 30.96
C PRO A 453 4.05 -8.48 31.21
N ARG A 454 4.78 -8.76 32.30
CA ARG A 454 6.12 -8.20 32.52
C ARG A 454 7.04 -8.61 31.36
N ALA A 455 7.85 -7.67 30.87
CA ALA A 455 8.88 -8.01 29.89
C ALA A 455 9.87 -9.02 30.51
N GLN A 456 10.36 -9.96 29.70
CA GLN A 456 11.47 -10.81 30.12
C GLN A 456 12.75 -9.97 30.10
N PRO A 457 13.64 -10.08 31.10
CA PRO A 457 14.86 -9.27 31.14
C PRO A 457 15.85 -9.68 30.03
N SER A 458 15.75 -9.03 28.88
CA SER A 458 16.70 -9.15 27.78
C SER A 458 17.93 -8.29 28.06
N LYS A 459 19.11 -8.91 28.23
CA LYS A 459 20.36 -8.18 28.52
C LYS A 459 20.85 -7.30 27.35
N ILE A 460 20.33 -7.52 26.14
CA ILE A 460 20.57 -6.71 24.93
C ILE A 460 19.26 -6.67 24.14
N GLN A 461 18.97 -5.53 23.50
CA GLN A 461 17.88 -5.41 22.51
C GLN A 461 18.33 -6.08 21.19
N GLU A 462 18.37 -7.42 21.19
CA GLU A 462 19.06 -8.27 20.20
C GLU A 462 18.43 -8.20 18.79
N PHE A 463 17.13 -7.90 18.71
CA PHE A 463 16.37 -7.89 17.45
C PHE A 463 15.57 -6.60 17.24
N LYS A 464 15.13 -6.36 16.00
CA LYS A 464 14.25 -5.23 15.67
C LYS A 464 12.91 -5.33 16.40
N LYS A 465 12.31 -4.17 16.70
CA LYS A 465 10.95 -4.05 17.24
C LYS A 465 9.95 -4.88 16.43
N GLY A 466 9.07 -5.62 17.11
CA GLY A 466 8.08 -6.50 16.50
C GLY A 466 8.50 -7.97 16.38
N ILE A 467 9.81 -8.31 16.38
CA ILE A 467 10.25 -9.72 16.39
C ILE A 467 9.84 -10.43 17.71
N GLN A 468 10.06 -9.77 18.84
CA GLN A 468 9.63 -10.25 20.17
C GLN A 468 8.52 -9.35 20.73
N GLY A 469 7.71 -8.75 19.85
CA GLY A 469 6.77 -7.71 20.22
C GLY A 469 7.44 -6.36 20.50
N TRP A 470 6.84 -5.58 21.38
CA TRP A 470 7.28 -4.23 21.73
C TRP A 470 7.35 -4.06 23.24
N ASN A 471 8.56 -3.80 23.76
CA ASN A 471 8.72 -3.40 25.15
C ASN A 471 8.25 -1.96 25.35
N VAL A 472 7.53 -1.72 26.44
CA VAL A 472 6.95 -0.45 26.84
C VAL A 472 7.08 -0.28 28.35
N GLU A 473 7.25 0.97 28.81
CA GLU A 473 7.49 1.25 30.22
C GLU A 473 6.22 1.69 30.97
N THR A 474 6.13 1.26 32.23
CA THR A 474 5.07 1.62 33.17
C THR A 474 5.67 2.00 34.52
N GLU A 475 4.90 2.65 35.40
CA GLU A 475 5.31 2.89 36.80
C GLU A 475 5.62 1.58 37.55
N GLN A 476 5.07 0.46 37.08
CA GLN A 476 5.27 -0.88 37.61
C GLN A 476 6.36 -1.67 36.85
N GLY A 477 7.24 -0.98 36.13
CA GLY A 477 8.36 -1.52 35.33
C GLY A 477 7.99 -1.98 33.92
N GLU A 478 8.96 -2.53 33.21
CA GLU A 478 8.84 -2.88 31.79
C GLU A 478 7.74 -3.94 31.52
N ARG A 479 7.02 -3.74 30.42
CA ARG A 479 5.94 -4.59 29.91
C ARG A 479 6.18 -4.92 28.44
N ASN A 480 5.60 -6.00 27.95
CA ASN A 480 5.76 -6.40 26.55
C ASN A 480 4.39 -6.56 25.85
N ILE A 481 4.20 -5.83 24.75
CA ILE A 481 3.11 -6.06 23.81
C ILE A 481 3.56 -7.18 22.86
N SER A 482 3.01 -8.39 23.02
CA SER A 482 3.19 -9.51 22.08
C SER A 482 1.84 -10.01 21.57
N VAL A 483 1.85 -10.80 20.51
CA VAL A 483 0.65 -11.36 19.86
C VAL A 483 0.72 -12.88 19.73
N GLY A 484 -0.44 -13.54 19.79
CA GLY A 484 -0.61 -14.92 19.36
C GLY A 484 -0.64 -15.07 17.84
N ARG A 485 -0.73 -16.33 17.36
CA ARG A 485 -0.93 -16.67 15.94
C ARG A 485 -2.29 -16.22 15.41
N ASP A 486 -3.25 -16.11 16.33
CA ASP A 486 -4.57 -15.52 16.13
C ASP A 486 -4.53 -13.98 16.07
N TYR A 487 -3.34 -13.37 16.01
CA TYR A 487 -3.08 -11.93 16.08
C TYR A 487 -3.55 -11.23 17.39
N LYS A 488 -4.01 -11.99 18.40
CA LYS A 488 -4.51 -11.44 19.65
C LYS A 488 -3.38 -10.97 20.54
N VAL A 489 -3.48 -9.76 21.09
CA VAL A 489 -2.55 -9.21 22.07
C VAL A 489 -2.56 -10.07 23.33
N GLN A 490 -1.38 -10.51 23.75
CA GLN A 490 -1.19 -11.34 24.94
C GLN A 490 -1.18 -10.46 26.19
N PHE A 491 -2.31 -10.45 26.90
CA PHE A 491 -2.45 -9.81 28.21
C PHE A 491 -2.06 -10.78 29.34
N ALA A 492 -1.84 -10.24 30.55
CA ALA A 492 -1.60 -11.06 31.73
C ALA A 492 -2.80 -11.98 32.04
N PRO A 493 -2.58 -13.20 32.58
CA PRO A 493 -3.67 -14.14 32.88
C PRO A 493 -4.77 -13.51 33.74
N GLY A 494 -6.03 -13.64 33.31
CA GLY A 494 -7.21 -13.10 33.99
C GLY A 494 -7.40 -11.57 33.87
N ALA A 495 -6.54 -10.85 33.13
CA ALA A 495 -6.68 -9.40 32.95
C ALA A 495 -7.85 -9.01 32.03
N ILE A 496 -8.14 -9.84 31.01
CA ILE A 496 -9.20 -9.65 30.02
C ILE A 496 -10.21 -10.80 30.15
N ALA A 497 -11.50 -10.49 29.99
CA ALA A 497 -12.59 -11.47 30.05
C ALA A 497 -12.63 -12.36 28.79
N GLU A 498 -13.26 -13.53 28.92
CA GLU A 498 -13.57 -14.38 27.78
C GLU A 498 -14.47 -13.64 26.75
N GLY A 499 -14.33 -13.97 25.47
CA GLY A 499 -15.00 -13.27 24.36
C GLY A 499 -14.59 -11.81 24.16
N SER A 500 -13.54 -11.33 24.85
CA SER A 500 -13.05 -9.95 24.79
C SER A 500 -11.55 -9.92 24.41
N GLY A 501 -11.06 -8.80 23.86
CA GLY A 501 -9.63 -8.66 23.54
C GLY A 501 -9.25 -7.53 22.60
N ILE A 502 -7.96 -7.51 22.25
CA ILE A 502 -7.39 -6.61 21.25
C ILE A 502 -6.55 -7.44 20.28
N TRP A 503 -6.59 -7.07 19.00
CA TRP A 503 -5.85 -7.72 17.91
C TRP A 503 -5.10 -6.69 17.07
N LEU A 504 -4.00 -7.13 16.45
CA LEU A 504 -3.16 -6.30 15.59
C LEU A 504 -3.16 -6.81 14.14
N GLN A 505 -3.24 -5.92 13.15
CA GLN A 505 -3.28 -6.28 11.73
C GLN A 505 -2.34 -5.39 10.92
N GLY A 506 -1.38 -6.00 10.20
CA GLY A 506 -0.45 -5.25 9.34
C GLY A 506 0.65 -4.50 10.10
N CYS A 507 0.97 -4.92 11.32
CA CYS A 507 2.16 -4.50 12.07
C CYS A 507 2.90 -5.69 12.73
N CYS A 508 2.55 -6.93 12.35
CA CYS A 508 3.01 -8.17 12.94
C CYS A 508 4.01 -8.94 12.04
N GLU A 509 4.60 -8.30 11.03
CA GLU A 509 5.63 -8.86 10.15
C GLU A 509 6.71 -9.65 10.90
N GLY A 510 7.15 -9.14 12.05
CA GLY A 510 8.18 -9.78 12.86
C GLY A 510 7.79 -11.16 13.40
N THR A 511 6.50 -11.45 13.57
CA THR A 511 5.95 -12.73 14.03
C THR A 511 5.28 -13.54 12.93
N HIS A 512 4.67 -12.90 11.93
CA HIS A 512 3.82 -13.55 10.91
C HIS A 512 4.39 -13.52 9.48
N GLY A 513 5.58 -12.92 9.27
CA GLY A 513 6.25 -12.88 7.97
C GLY A 513 5.88 -11.67 7.10
N LEU A 514 6.55 -11.55 5.95
CA LEU A 514 6.46 -10.38 5.04
C LEU A 514 5.06 -10.14 4.46
N SER A 515 4.20 -11.17 4.43
CA SER A 515 2.82 -11.08 3.96
C SER A 515 1.92 -10.22 4.84
N ASP A 516 2.21 -10.10 6.14
CA ASP A 516 1.36 -9.41 7.11
C ASP A 516 1.01 -7.97 6.71
N THR A 517 1.98 -7.29 6.10
CA THR A 517 1.91 -5.86 5.79
C THR A 517 1.29 -5.54 4.42
N LEU A 518 0.92 -6.57 3.67
CA LEU A 518 0.51 -6.56 2.27
C LEU A 518 -0.91 -7.08 2.07
N LEU A 519 -1.38 -7.10 0.82
CA LEU A 519 -2.66 -7.69 0.42
C LEU A 519 -2.65 -9.22 0.44
N SER A 520 -1.45 -9.84 0.39
CA SER A 520 -1.20 -11.22 -0.02
C SER A 520 -1.99 -12.31 0.71
N VAL A 521 -2.37 -12.07 1.97
CA VAL A 521 -3.07 -13.05 2.82
C VAL A 521 -4.37 -12.49 3.40
N LEU A 522 -4.83 -11.31 2.95
CA LEU A 522 -5.99 -10.64 3.57
C LEU A 522 -7.28 -11.45 3.49
N ALA A 523 -7.56 -12.09 2.36
CA ALA A 523 -8.73 -12.96 2.20
C ALA A 523 -8.76 -14.09 3.25
N THR A 524 -7.65 -14.82 3.40
CA THR A 524 -7.56 -15.94 4.35
C THR A 524 -7.49 -15.47 5.79
N ARG A 525 -6.60 -14.51 6.10
CA ARG A 525 -6.41 -13.94 7.45
C ARG A 525 -7.69 -13.32 7.99
N SER A 526 -8.49 -12.65 7.16
CA SER A 526 -9.78 -12.11 7.61
C SER A 526 -10.78 -13.19 7.99
N GLY A 527 -10.77 -14.35 7.33
CA GLY A 527 -11.53 -15.53 7.73
C GLY A 527 -11.09 -16.06 9.10
N GLU A 528 -9.78 -16.29 9.28
CA GLU A 528 -9.19 -16.71 10.56
C GLU A 528 -9.57 -15.75 11.69
N MET A 529 -9.46 -14.44 11.45
CA MET A 529 -9.80 -13.38 12.40
C MET A 529 -11.28 -13.41 12.82
N VAL A 530 -12.20 -13.69 11.88
CA VAL A 530 -13.63 -13.86 12.20
C VAL A 530 -13.86 -15.09 13.07
N GLU A 531 -13.22 -16.21 12.74
CA GLU A 531 -13.30 -17.44 13.54
C GLU A 531 -12.68 -17.27 14.95
N HIS A 532 -11.56 -16.57 15.07
CA HIS A 532 -10.90 -16.34 16.36
C HIS A 532 -11.66 -15.36 17.28
N ILE A 533 -12.43 -14.41 16.72
CA ILE A 533 -13.21 -13.44 17.50
C ILE A 533 -14.61 -13.98 17.82
N PHE A 534 -15.24 -14.72 16.90
CA PHE A 534 -16.66 -15.12 17.00
C PHE A 534 -16.94 -16.63 16.96
N GLY A 535 -15.98 -17.47 16.56
CA GLY A 535 -16.19 -18.91 16.34
C GLY A 535 -16.19 -19.78 17.60
N LYS A 536 -15.89 -19.20 18.77
CA LYS A 536 -15.96 -19.86 20.09
C LYS A 536 -16.70 -18.98 21.10
N GLN A 537 -18.04 -18.97 21.01
CA GLN A 537 -18.95 -18.42 22.02
C GLN A 537 -19.95 -19.51 22.44
#